data_AF-A0A1Q2YWF1-F1
#
_entry.id   AF-A0A1Q2YWF1-F1
#
_cell.length_a   1.000
_cell.length_b   1.000
_cell.length_c   1.000
_cell.angle_alpha   90.00
_cell.angle_beta   90.00
_cell.angle_gamma   90.00
#
_symmetry.space_group_name_H-M   'P 1'
#
loop_
_entity.id
_entity.type
_entity.pdbx_description
1 polymer ?
#
loop_
_entity_poly.entity_id
_entity_poly.type
_entity_poly.pdbx_seq_one_letter_code
_entity_poly.pdbx_strand_id
1 'polypeptide(L)'
;MEDLLKNEDANRLLHQLGGFQDAESVLLHHARLRRALAAIVRTPTSLRFPPNVRIIGAINIDETTHYLSPKVLDRVHVLRFRNPVLTDWEGLEAEIEELALDLDQPLRLSARDLGSRADYPPFDRTDADAGFLAEQARQHLDPLGVEFGLRGIRQAVNYIREAKLCGIGRQAALNNVVLHKILPKLMLDTGRVGGDGRNKRNILIALRDSLATQMVGLDLGTVTESCVDALDRVIAAAEGNNGIANYWLR
;
A
#
# COMPACT_ATOMS: atom_id res chain seq x y z
N MET A 1 -47.29 -27.66 20.12
CA MET A 1 -46.52 -27.32 18.90
C MET A 1 -47.04 -28.10 17.69
N GLU A 2 -47.32 -29.39 17.85
CA GLU A 2 -47.99 -30.22 16.81
C GLU A 2 -49.35 -29.67 16.35
N ASP A 3 -50.21 -29.24 17.28
CA ASP A 3 -51.53 -28.69 16.94
C ASP A 3 -51.45 -27.35 16.19
N LEU A 4 -50.40 -26.57 16.43
CA LEU A 4 -50.14 -25.32 15.72
C LEU A 4 -49.69 -25.61 14.27
N LEU A 5 -48.90 -26.66 14.07
CA LEU A 5 -48.41 -27.08 12.76
C LEU A 5 -49.49 -27.75 11.90
N LYS A 6 -50.52 -28.33 12.52
CA LYS A 6 -51.69 -28.94 11.84
C LYS A 6 -52.81 -27.92 11.55
N ASN A 7 -52.71 -26.70 12.09
CA ASN A 7 -53.69 -25.63 11.88
C ASN A 7 -53.33 -24.83 10.61
N GLU A 8 -54.07 -25.07 9.53
CA GLU A 8 -53.82 -24.46 8.22
C GLU A 8 -53.96 -22.93 8.22
N ASP A 9 -54.89 -22.37 9.01
CA ASP A 9 -55.09 -20.93 9.08
C ASP A 9 -53.96 -20.24 9.85
N ALA A 10 -53.49 -20.84 10.94
CA ALA A 10 -52.34 -20.36 11.69
C ALA A 10 -51.05 -20.38 10.85
N ASN A 11 -50.84 -21.47 10.08
CA ASN A 11 -49.72 -21.55 9.14
C ASN A 11 -49.83 -20.47 8.06
N ARG A 12 -51.01 -20.26 7.45
CA ARG A 12 -51.22 -19.25 6.41
C ARG A 12 -50.90 -17.83 6.90
N LEU A 13 -51.33 -17.49 8.12
CA LEU A 13 -51.00 -16.21 8.76
C LEU A 13 -49.50 -16.07 9.04
N LEU A 14 -48.84 -17.14 9.51
CA LEU A 14 -47.37 -17.15 9.70
C LEU A 14 -46.63 -17.00 8.37
N HIS A 15 -47.13 -17.60 7.28
CA HIS A 15 -46.59 -17.42 5.93
C HIS A 15 -46.72 -15.98 5.44
N GLN A 16 -47.87 -15.33 5.66
CA GLN A 16 -48.09 -13.93 5.30
C GLN A 16 -47.24 -12.97 6.14
N LEU A 17 -47.17 -13.18 7.46
CA LEU A 17 -46.37 -12.35 8.37
C LEU A 17 -44.85 -12.53 8.15
N GLY A 18 -44.42 -13.73 7.76
CA GLY A 18 -43.01 -14.07 7.51
C GLY A 18 -42.52 -13.79 6.08
N GLY A 19 -43.41 -13.40 5.15
CA GLY A 19 -43.06 -13.17 3.75
C GLY A 19 -42.56 -14.42 3.01
N PHE A 20 -42.95 -15.61 3.47
CA PHE A 20 -42.50 -16.87 2.88
C PHE A 20 -43.21 -17.10 1.53
N GLN A 21 -42.47 -17.35 0.45
CA GLN A 21 -43.05 -17.75 -0.84
C GLN A 21 -43.53 -19.21 -0.81
N ASP A 22 -44.50 -19.54 -1.67
CA ASP A 22 -45.45 -20.68 -1.65
C ASP A 22 -44.89 -22.12 -1.45
N ALA A 23 -43.57 -22.31 -1.31
CA ALA A 23 -42.95 -23.62 -1.10
C ALA A 23 -42.11 -23.74 0.19
N GLU A 24 -41.91 -22.66 0.97
CA GLU A 24 -41.01 -22.68 2.13
C GLU A 24 -41.79 -22.73 3.46
N SER A 25 -41.85 -23.91 4.10
CA SER A 25 -42.51 -24.04 5.40
C SER A 25 -41.77 -23.28 6.51
N VAL A 26 -42.50 -22.84 7.55
CA VAL A 26 -41.95 -22.17 8.74
C VAL A 26 -40.80 -22.99 9.36
N LEU A 27 -40.92 -24.32 9.37
CA LEU A 27 -39.88 -25.23 9.87
C LEU A 27 -38.61 -25.20 9.01
N LEU A 28 -38.77 -25.16 7.68
CA LEU A 28 -37.64 -25.07 6.75
C LEU A 28 -36.91 -23.73 6.89
N HIS A 29 -37.68 -22.64 7.02
CA HIS A 29 -37.14 -21.30 7.25
C HIS A 29 -36.40 -21.22 8.60
N HIS A 30 -37.00 -21.72 9.68
CA HIS A 30 -36.35 -21.82 11.00
C HIS A 30 -35.04 -22.63 10.93
N ALA A 31 -35.05 -23.78 10.25
CA ALA A 31 -33.87 -24.62 10.10
C ALA A 31 -32.74 -23.95 9.27
N ARG A 32 -33.10 -23.11 8.29
CA ARG A 32 -32.15 -22.30 7.51
C ARG A 32 -31.56 -21.17 8.36
N LEU A 33 -32.40 -20.39 9.04
CA LEU A 33 -31.96 -19.35 9.96
C LEU A 33 -31.05 -19.90 11.05
N ARG A 34 -31.43 -21.03 11.68
CA ARG A 34 -30.61 -21.69 12.70
C ARG A 34 -29.24 -22.07 12.17
N ARG A 35 -29.15 -22.58 10.93
CA ARG A 35 -27.86 -22.91 10.28
C ARG A 35 -27.03 -21.67 9.98
N ALA A 36 -27.64 -20.63 9.41
CA ALA A 36 -26.95 -19.38 9.08
C ALA A 36 -26.40 -18.70 10.35
N LEU A 37 -27.24 -18.60 11.40
CA LEU A 37 -26.83 -18.06 12.69
C LEU A 37 -25.77 -18.93 13.36
N ALA A 38 -25.89 -20.25 13.34
CA ALA A 38 -24.87 -21.13 13.89
C ALA A 38 -23.52 -20.99 13.16
N ALA A 39 -23.53 -20.77 11.84
CA ALA A 39 -22.30 -20.52 11.08
C ALA A 39 -21.65 -19.18 11.44
N ILE A 40 -22.45 -18.11 11.59
CA ILE A 40 -21.98 -16.78 12.02
C ILE A 40 -21.45 -16.83 13.47
N VAL A 41 -22.08 -17.60 14.35
CA VAL A 41 -21.66 -17.75 15.75
C VAL A 41 -20.38 -18.59 15.86
N ARG A 42 -20.24 -19.65 15.04
CA ARG A 42 -19.05 -20.52 15.07
C ARG A 42 -17.85 -19.93 14.35
N THR A 43 -18.07 -19.10 13.33
CA THR A 43 -17.01 -18.48 12.54
C THR A 43 -17.04 -16.97 12.79
N PRO A 44 -16.10 -16.42 13.57
CA PRO A 44 -16.07 -14.99 13.82
C PRO A 44 -16.00 -14.23 12.49
N THR A 45 -16.89 -13.26 12.30
CA THR A 45 -17.00 -12.44 11.08
C THR A 45 -15.82 -11.49 10.89
N SER A 46 -14.99 -11.35 11.92
CA SER A 46 -13.77 -10.56 11.89
C SER A 46 -12.67 -11.25 12.70
N LEU A 47 -11.46 -11.32 12.13
CA LEU A 47 -10.27 -11.70 12.87
C LEU A 47 -9.54 -10.43 13.32
N ARG A 48 -9.41 -10.22 14.64
CA ARG A 48 -8.62 -9.09 15.16
C ARG A 48 -7.14 -9.43 14.99
N PHE A 49 -6.46 -8.65 14.14
CA PHE A 49 -5.03 -8.84 13.91
C PHE A 49 -4.22 -8.41 15.15
N PRO A 50 -3.45 -9.30 15.80
CA PRO A 50 -2.71 -8.95 17.00
C PRO A 50 -1.69 -7.83 16.75
N PRO A 51 -1.38 -6.99 17.75
CA PRO A 51 -0.49 -5.86 17.57
C PRO A 51 0.98 -6.26 17.34
N ASN A 52 1.37 -7.46 17.74
CA ASN A 52 2.72 -8.01 17.61
C ASN A 52 2.92 -8.86 16.33
N VAL A 53 1.94 -8.90 15.43
CA VAL A 53 2.06 -9.61 14.17
C VAL A 53 2.41 -8.62 13.06
N ARG A 54 3.43 -8.96 12.27
CA ARG A 54 3.85 -8.24 11.06
C ARG A 54 3.85 -9.24 9.91
N ILE A 55 3.50 -8.78 8.71
CA ILE A 55 3.56 -9.58 7.49
C ILE A 55 4.66 -8.98 6.64
N ILE A 56 5.67 -9.79 6.35
CA ILE A 56 6.75 -9.44 5.44
C ILE A 56 6.70 -10.46 4.31
N GLY A 57 6.69 -9.98 3.07
CA GLY A 57 6.74 -10.81 1.88
C GLY A 57 7.87 -10.33 1.00
N ALA A 58 8.60 -11.29 0.43
CA ALA A 58 9.55 -11.03 -0.63
C ALA A 58 8.97 -11.58 -1.94
N ILE A 59 9.10 -10.81 -3.01
CA ILE A 59 8.70 -11.22 -4.35
C ILE A 59 9.85 -10.92 -5.30
N ASN A 60 10.12 -11.83 -6.24
CA ASN A 60 10.93 -11.48 -7.40
C ASN A 60 10.01 -10.82 -8.44
N ILE A 61 10.48 -9.74 -9.07
CA ILE A 61 9.72 -9.01 -10.08
C ILE A 61 10.52 -9.08 -11.38
N ASP A 62 10.03 -9.90 -12.30
CA ASP A 62 10.56 -10.05 -13.65
C ASP A 62 9.51 -9.57 -14.69
N GLU A 63 9.92 -9.36 -15.94
CA GLU A 63 9.03 -8.93 -17.05
C GLU A 63 7.81 -9.84 -17.25
N THR A 64 7.92 -11.11 -16.84
CA THR A 64 6.88 -12.14 -16.97
C THR A 64 5.99 -12.28 -15.72
N THR A 65 6.27 -11.52 -14.65
CA THR A 65 5.52 -11.62 -13.38
C THR A 65 4.31 -10.69 -13.39
N HIS A 66 3.13 -11.20 -13.04
CA HIS A 66 1.96 -10.35 -12.82
C HIS A 66 2.22 -9.36 -11.69
N TYR A 67 2.11 -8.07 -12.01
CA TYR A 67 2.29 -7.00 -11.04
C TYR A 67 1.30 -7.09 -9.86
N LEU A 68 1.73 -6.63 -8.70
CA LEU A 68 0.85 -6.47 -7.54
C LEU A 68 -0.30 -5.53 -7.90
N SER A 69 -1.53 -5.96 -7.57
CA SER A 69 -2.69 -5.10 -7.81
C SER A 69 -2.57 -3.78 -7.05
N PRO A 70 -3.11 -2.66 -7.57
CA PRO A 70 -3.13 -1.37 -6.88
C PRO A 70 -3.71 -1.46 -5.46
N LYS A 71 -4.70 -2.34 -5.23
CA LYS A 71 -5.31 -2.58 -3.91
C LYS A 71 -4.34 -3.16 -2.88
N VAL A 72 -3.35 -3.93 -3.34
CA VAL A 72 -2.28 -4.48 -2.50
C VAL A 72 -1.22 -3.40 -2.26
N LEU A 73 -0.74 -2.74 -3.31
CA LEU A 73 0.24 -1.64 -3.22
C LEU A 73 -0.24 -0.49 -2.31
N ASP A 74 -1.54 -0.26 -2.25
CA ASP A 74 -2.09 0.75 -1.36
C ASP A 74 -2.03 0.33 0.13
N ARG A 75 -1.84 -0.96 0.45
CA ARG A 75 -1.73 -1.47 1.83
C ARG A 75 -0.31 -1.77 2.27
N VAL A 76 0.55 -2.21 1.35
CA VAL A 76 1.94 -2.60 1.66
C VAL A 76 2.89 -1.40 1.60
N HIS A 77 4.05 -1.54 2.24
CA HIS A 77 5.19 -0.65 2.05
C HIS A 77 6.23 -1.44 1.28
N VAL A 78 6.66 -0.96 0.11
CA VAL A 78 7.50 -1.75 -0.79
C VAL A 78 8.96 -1.34 -0.65
N LEU A 79 9.83 -2.29 -0.31
CA LEU A 79 11.27 -2.08 -0.33
C LEU A 79 11.83 -2.81 -1.55
N ARG A 80 12.56 -2.07 -2.40
CA ARG A 80 13.19 -2.62 -3.59
C ARG A 80 14.68 -2.77 -3.33
N PHE A 81 15.19 -3.98 -3.52
CA PHE A 81 16.63 -4.23 -3.53
C PHE A 81 17.14 -4.14 -4.97
N ARG A 82 18.28 -3.46 -5.16
CA ARG A 82 18.97 -3.45 -6.46
C ARG A 82 19.75 -4.75 -6.64
N ASN A 83 20.17 -5.00 -7.88
CA ASN A 83 21.00 -6.18 -8.13
C ASN A 83 22.33 -5.97 -7.38
N PRO A 84 22.68 -6.86 -6.43
CA PRO A 84 23.90 -6.71 -5.65
C PRO A 84 25.15 -6.69 -6.55
N VAL A 85 25.13 -7.39 -7.69
CA VAL A 85 26.24 -7.39 -8.67
C VAL A 85 26.51 -6.01 -9.29
N LEU A 86 25.48 -5.16 -9.37
CA LEU A 86 25.59 -3.79 -9.91
C LEU A 86 25.83 -2.75 -8.80
N THR A 87 26.05 -3.20 -7.56
CA THR A 87 26.35 -2.35 -6.42
C THR A 87 27.86 -2.21 -6.29
N ASP A 88 28.31 -1.06 -5.82
CA ASP A 88 29.71 -0.84 -5.48
C ASP A 88 30.08 -1.71 -4.27
N TRP A 89 30.66 -2.89 -4.54
CA TRP A 89 31.07 -3.82 -3.50
C TRP A 89 32.22 -3.28 -2.67
N GLU A 90 33.14 -2.51 -3.27
CA GLU A 90 34.27 -1.93 -2.55
C GLU A 90 33.78 -0.90 -1.52
N GLY A 91 32.84 -0.05 -1.92
CA GLY A 91 32.19 0.89 -0.99
C GLY A 91 31.41 0.20 0.13
N LEU A 92 30.68 -0.88 -0.19
CA LEU A 92 29.92 -1.63 0.81
C LEU A 92 30.83 -2.37 1.80
N GLU A 93 31.91 -2.99 1.31
CA GLU A 93 32.89 -3.66 2.15
C GLU A 93 33.58 -2.67 3.10
N ALA A 94 33.93 -1.47 2.60
CA ALA A 94 34.49 -0.40 3.43
C ALA A 94 33.50 0.08 4.52
N GLU A 95 32.22 0.23 4.19
CA GLU A 95 31.17 0.59 5.17
C GLU A 95 31.01 -0.49 6.24
N ILE A 96 30.99 -1.76 5.85
CA ILE A 96 30.91 -2.90 6.78
C ILE A 96 32.13 -2.95 7.69
N GLU A 97 33.33 -2.70 7.15
CA GLU A 97 34.58 -2.65 7.92
C GLU A 97 34.57 -1.50 8.93
N GLU A 98 34.07 -0.31 8.55
CA GLU A 98 33.91 0.84 9.44
C GLU A 98 32.91 0.55 10.59
N LEU A 99 31.79 -0.14 10.28
CA LEU A 99 30.78 -0.50 11.26
C LEU A 99 31.23 -1.62 12.22
N ALA A 100 32.36 -2.28 11.94
CA ALA A 100 32.94 -3.37 12.73
C ALA A 100 31.90 -4.47 13.06
N LEU A 101 31.05 -4.81 12.09
CA LEU A 101 29.98 -5.79 12.27
C LEU A 101 30.52 -7.22 12.19
N ASP A 102 30.11 -8.07 13.12
CA ASP A 102 30.33 -9.50 13.06
C ASP A 102 29.33 -10.13 12.06
N LEU A 103 29.77 -10.31 10.82
CA LEU A 103 28.96 -10.87 9.73
C LEU A 103 28.64 -12.36 9.91
N ASP A 104 29.37 -13.06 10.79
CA ASP A 104 29.13 -14.48 11.09
C ASP A 104 27.96 -14.65 12.08
N GLN A 105 27.50 -13.57 12.72
CA GLN A 105 26.34 -13.61 13.60
C GLN A 105 25.03 -13.58 12.81
N PRO A 106 24.07 -14.47 13.12
CA PRO A 106 22.77 -14.43 12.49
C PRO A 106 22.03 -13.15 12.93
N LEU A 107 21.48 -12.41 11.97
CA LEU A 107 20.57 -11.31 12.25
C LEU A 107 19.31 -11.83 12.96
N ARG A 108 19.20 -11.60 14.26
CA ARG A 108 18.03 -11.98 15.06
C ARG A 108 17.15 -10.76 15.29
N LEU A 109 16.07 -10.67 14.53
CA LEU A 109 14.99 -9.73 14.78
C LEU A 109 13.84 -10.45 15.47
N SER A 110 13.53 -10.04 16.70
CA SER A 110 12.34 -10.49 17.43
C SER A 110 11.14 -9.60 17.11
N ALA A 111 9.93 -10.10 17.37
CA ALA A 111 8.71 -9.31 17.21
C ALA A 111 8.69 -8.06 18.10
N ARG A 112 9.46 -8.03 19.21
CA ARG A 112 9.58 -6.87 20.09
C ARG A 112 10.41 -5.76 19.48
N ASP A 113 11.42 -6.11 18.68
CA ASP A 113 12.32 -5.15 18.01
C ASP A 113 11.58 -4.36 16.92
N LEU A 114 10.49 -4.92 16.38
CA LEU A 114 9.60 -4.25 15.43
C LEU A 114 8.53 -3.37 16.10
N GLY A 115 8.53 -3.29 17.44
CA GLY A 115 7.53 -2.57 18.22
C GLY A 115 6.10 -3.14 18.10
N SER A 116 5.15 -2.44 18.72
CA SER A 116 3.73 -2.80 18.65
C SER A 116 3.01 -2.03 17.56
N ARG A 117 2.18 -2.71 16.78
CA ARG A 117 1.32 -2.07 15.77
C ARG A 117 0.27 -1.19 16.47
N ALA A 118 0.31 0.10 16.19
CA ALA A 118 -0.68 1.08 16.58
C ALA A 118 -1.42 1.64 15.36
N ASP A 119 -2.46 2.43 15.60
CA ASP A 119 -3.10 3.18 14.54
C ASP A 119 -2.18 4.27 13.99
N TYR A 120 -2.27 4.54 12.69
CA TYR A 120 -1.50 5.62 12.08
C TYR A 120 -1.91 6.97 12.67
N PRO A 121 -1.00 7.95 12.74
CA PRO A 121 -1.33 9.30 13.18
C PRO A 121 -2.53 9.85 12.39
N PRO A 122 -3.39 10.66 13.03
CA PRO A 122 -4.47 11.34 12.31
C PRO A 122 -3.87 12.25 11.24
N PHE A 123 -4.64 12.50 10.18
CA PHE A 123 -4.23 13.46 9.17
C PHE A 123 -4.27 14.86 9.76
N ASP A 124 -3.12 15.54 9.74
CA ASP A 124 -2.96 16.91 10.21
C ASP A 124 -2.57 17.78 9.01
N ARG A 125 -3.36 18.83 8.75
CA ARG A 125 -3.10 19.78 7.66
C ARG A 125 -1.96 20.73 7.94
N THR A 126 -1.57 20.88 9.20
CA THR A 126 -0.48 21.76 9.63
C THR A 126 0.89 21.07 9.52
N ASP A 127 0.91 19.75 9.41
CA ASP A 127 2.12 18.98 9.15
C ASP A 127 2.61 19.24 7.72
N ALA A 128 3.84 19.74 7.60
CA ALA A 128 4.42 20.14 6.33
C ALA A 128 4.59 18.96 5.36
N ASP A 129 4.89 17.76 5.86
CA ASP A 129 5.06 16.56 5.04
C ASP A 129 3.68 16.04 4.57
N ALA A 130 2.68 16.07 5.44
CA ALA A 130 1.30 15.74 5.09
C ALA A 130 0.72 16.71 4.05
N GLY A 131 0.97 18.02 4.22
CA GLY A 131 0.54 19.07 3.29
C GLY A 131 1.20 18.91 1.92
N PHE A 132 2.51 18.69 1.87
CA PHE A 132 3.24 18.42 0.64
C PHE A 132 2.67 17.19 -0.09
N LEU A 133 2.51 16.07 0.62
CA LEU A 133 2.00 14.82 0.04
C LEU A 133 0.55 14.95 -0.45
N ALA A 134 -0.30 15.67 0.28
CA ALA A 134 -1.67 15.96 -0.15
C ALA A 134 -1.68 16.81 -1.43
N GLU A 135 -0.75 17.76 -1.54
CA GLU A 135 -0.62 18.59 -2.73
C GLU A 135 -0.14 17.80 -3.94
N GLN A 136 0.87 16.93 -3.78
CA GLN A 136 1.31 16.03 -4.84
C GLN A 136 0.19 15.08 -5.27
N ALA A 137 -0.60 14.58 -4.31
CA ALA A 137 -1.74 13.74 -4.60
C ALA A 137 -2.76 14.45 -5.49
N ARG A 138 -3.13 15.67 -5.11
CA ARG A 138 -4.16 16.47 -5.80
C ARG A 138 -3.69 17.00 -7.16
N GLN A 139 -2.47 17.52 -7.22
CA GLN A 139 -1.96 18.19 -8.42
C GLN A 139 -1.42 17.22 -9.47
N HIS A 140 -0.94 16.03 -9.06
CA HIS A 140 -0.22 15.14 -9.97
C HIS A 140 -0.77 13.72 -9.95
N LEU A 141 -0.85 13.08 -8.79
CA LEU A 141 -1.18 11.64 -8.72
C LEU A 141 -2.62 11.34 -9.13
N ASP A 142 -3.59 12.13 -8.68
CA ASP A 142 -5.01 11.96 -9.02
C ASP A 142 -5.26 12.16 -10.53
N PRO A 143 -4.76 13.24 -11.19
CA PRO A 143 -4.79 13.36 -12.64
C PRO A 143 -4.12 12.20 -13.40
N LEU A 144 -3.06 11.59 -12.86
CA LEU A 144 -2.42 10.42 -13.44
C LEU A 144 -3.25 9.13 -13.28
N GLY A 145 -4.26 9.13 -12.41
CA GLY A 145 -5.05 7.96 -12.04
C GLY A 145 -4.40 7.10 -10.95
N VAL A 146 -3.49 7.67 -10.17
CA VAL A 146 -2.73 7.00 -9.12
C VAL A 146 -3.38 7.30 -7.78
N GLU A 147 -3.98 6.28 -7.16
CA GLU A 147 -4.64 6.43 -5.86
C GLU A 147 -3.61 6.70 -4.75
N PHE A 148 -3.63 7.90 -4.18
CA PHE A 148 -2.84 8.27 -3.01
C PHE A 148 -3.65 9.17 -2.06
N GLY A 149 -4.61 8.56 -1.36
CA GLY A 149 -5.51 9.28 -0.45
C GLY A 149 -4.99 9.41 0.98
N LEU A 150 -5.90 9.76 1.89
CA LEU A 150 -5.63 9.98 3.33
C LEU A 150 -4.85 8.83 3.99
N ARG A 151 -5.14 7.58 3.61
CA ARG A 151 -4.43 6.42 4.15
C ARG A 151 -2.95 6.44 3.78
N GLY A 152 -2.64 6.67 2.51
CA GLY A 152 -1.26 6.75 2.02
C GLY A 152 -0.49 7.86 2.70
N ILE A 153 -1.13 9.02 2.90
CA ILE A 153 -0.52 10.16 3.60
C ILE A 153 -0.24 9.83 5.07
N ARG A 154 -1.22 9.27 5.80
CA ARG A 154 -1.03 8.87 7.21
C ARG A 154 0.07 7.83 7.37
N GLN A 155 0.17 6.88 6.44
CA GLN A 155 1.24 5.89 6.39
C GLN A 155 2.61 6.52 6.13
N ALA A 156 2.69 7.47 5.19
CA ALA A 156 3.91 8.18 4.87
C ALA A 156 4.40 9.05 6.04
N VAL A 157 3.51 9.80 6.68
CA VAL A 157 3.84 10.61 7.87
C VAL A 157 4.31 9.71 9.02
N ASN A 158 3.66 8.56 9.22
CA ASN A 158 4.12 7.59 10.20
C ASN A 158 5.53 7.09 9.87
N TYR A 159 5.78 6.71 8.62
CA TYR A 159 7.10 6.29 8.17
C TYR A 159 8.16 7.36 8.42
N ILE A 160 7.89 8.62 8.07
CA ILE A 160 8.82 9.73 8.28
C ILE A 160 9.12 9.93 9.77
N ARG A 161 8.12 9.76 10.65
CA ARG A 161 8.31 9.83 12.10
C ARG A 161 9.21 8.72 12.60
N GLU A 162 8.91 7.47 12.26
CA GLU A 162 9.71 6.31 12.69
C GLU A 162 11.13 6.35 12.10
N ALA A 163 11.26 6.77 10.84
CA ALA A 163 12.56 6.91 10.17
C ALA A 163 13.47 7.90 10.90
N LYS A 164 12.93 9.03 11.37
CA LYS A 164 13.67 10.01 12.17
C LYS A 164 14.18 9.42 13.50
N LEU A 165 13.39 8.55 14.14
CA LEU A 165 13.82 7.86 15.37
C LEU A 165 14.96 6.88 15.11
N CYS A 166 15.03 6.32 13.90
CA CYS A 166 16.13 5.48 13.43
C CYS A 166 17.32 6.27 12.85
N GLY A 167 17.37 7.61 13.01
CA GLY A 167 18.46 8.44 12.52
C GLY A 167 18.39 8.81 11.02
N ILE A 168 17.31 8.45 10.32
CA ILE A 168 17.13 8.82 8.91
C ILE A 168 16.63 10.27 8.83
N GLY A 169 17.38 11.13 8.14
CA GLY A 169 17.02 12.53 7.94
C GLY A 169 15.66 12.72 7.25
N ARG A 170 15.01 13.87 7.48
CA ARG A 170 13.67 14.16 6.93
C ARG A 170 13.59 13.99 5.41
N GLN A 171 14.57 14.53 4.67
CA GLN A 171 14.59 14.44 3.20
C GLN A 171 14.80 13.00 2.72
N ALA A 172 15.73 12.26 3.34
CA ALA A 172 15.93 10.84 3.04
C ALA A 172 14.67 10.01 3.34
N ALA A 173 13.97 10.30 4.43
CA ALA A 173 12.71 9.65 4.76
C ALA A 173 11.60 9.96 3.75
N LEU A 174 11.47 11.22 3.30
CA LEU A 174 10.50 11.62 2.28
C LEU A 174 10.85 11.01 0.90
N ASN A 175 12.13 10.97 0.53
CA ASN A 175 12.64 10.26 -0.64
C ASN A 175 12.18 8.79 -0.64
N ASN A 176 12.38 8.12 0.50
CA ASN A 176 11.95 6.75 0.70
C ASN A 176 10.43 6.59 0.59
N VAL A 177 9.61 7.51 1.10
CA VAL A 177 8.15 7.47 0.89
C VAL A 177 7.81 7.47 -0.59
N VAL A 178 8.46 8.33 -1.38
CA VAL A 178 8.19 8.41 -2.82
C VAL A 178 8.56 7.10 -3.51
N LEU A 179 9.77 6.58 -3.27
CA LEU A 179 10.26 5.32 -3.84
C LEU A 179 9.43 4.10 -3.41
N HIS A 180 9.02 4.04 -2.15
CA HIS A 180 8.44 2.83 -1.55
C HIS A 180 6.91 2.79 -1.60
N LYS A 181 6.27 3.95 -1.80
CA LYS A 181 4.81 4.08 -1.69
C LYS A 181 4.13 4.74 -2.89
N ILE A 182 4.81 5.64 -3.59
CA ILE A 182 4.26 6.40 -4.71
C ILE A 182 4.67 5.75 -6.04
N LEU A 183 5.98 5.70 -6.32
CA LEU A 183 6.49 5.17 -7.60
C LEU A 183 6.06 3.74 -7.93
N PRO A 184 5.94 2.80 -6.98
CA PRO A 184 5.48 1.43 -7.25
C PRO A 184 4.07 1.36 -7.88
N LYS A 185 3.29 2.43 -7.74
CA LYS A 185 1.94 2.57 -8.32
C LYS A 185 1.94 3.15 -9.74
N LEU A 186 3.10 3.58 -10.26
CA LEU A 186 3.21 4.15 -11.60
C LEU A 186 3.27 3.04 -12.65
N MET A 187 2.11 2.78 -13.25
CA MET A 187 1.94 1.98 -14.47
C MET A 187 0.91 2.69 -15.35
N LEU A 188 1.36 3.60 -16.21
CA LEU A 188 0.46 4.44 -16.98
C LEU A 188 0.97 4.70 -18.40
N ASP A 189 0.01 4.89 -19.29
CA ASP A 189 0.24 5.31 -20.67
C ASP A 189 0.35 6.85 -20.72
N THR A 190 1.57 7.33 -20.94
CA THR A 190 1.93 8.76 -21.00
C THR A 190 1.39 9.47 -22.25
N GLY A 191 0.99 8.72 -23.29
CA GLY A 191 0.35 9.26 -24.49
C GLY A 191 -1.09 9.70 -24.26
N ARG A 192 -1.71 9.27 -23.15
CA ARG A 192 -3.09 9.63 -22.79
C ARG A 192 -3.16 10.94 -22.02
N VAL A 193 -4.39 11.45 -21.95
CA VAL A 193 -4.75 12.62 -21.17
C VAL A 193 -5.12 12.19 -19.74
N GLY A 194 -4.75 13.01 -18.75
CA GLY A 194 -5.10 12.84 -17.35
C GLY A 194 -6.55 13.21 -17.05
N GLY A 195 -6.98 12.97 -15.81
CA GLY A 195 -8.34 13.28 -15.34
C GLY A 195 -8.70 14.77 -15.42
N ASP A 196 -7.71 15.65 -15.53
CA ASP A 196 -7.85 17.10 -15.58
C ASP A 196 -7.63 17.69 -17.00
N GLY A 197 -7.49 16.85 -18.02
CA GLY A 197 -7.28 17.31 -19.39
C GLY A 197 -5.82 17.58 -19.78
N ARG A 198 -4.86 17.51 -18.86
CA ARG A 198 -3.43 17.66 -19.19
C ARG A 198 -2.85 16.36 -19.75
N ASN A 199 -1.83 16.46 -20.60
CA ASN A 199 -1.10 15.29 -21.05
C ASN A 199 -0.40 14.60 -19.86
N LYS A 200 -0.54 13.28 -19.73
CA LYS A 200 0.02 12.53 -18.59
C LYS A 200 1.54 12.63 -18.49
N ARG A 201 2.25 12.71 -19.62
CA ARG A 201 3.70 12.97 -19.65
C ARG A 201 4.04 14.31 -18.97
N ASN A 202 3.31 15.37 -19.30
CA ASN A 202 3.54 16.69 -18.71
C ASN A 202 3.25 16.70 -17.21
N ILE A 203 2.22 15.97 -16.76
CA ILE A 203 1.93 15.82 -15.32
C ILE A 203 3.07 15.07 -14.62
N LEU A 204 3.63 14.04 -15.27
CA LEU A 204 4.74 13.26 -14.72
C LEU A 204 6.03 14.09 -14.60
N ILE A 205 6.31 14.93 -15.59
CA ILE A 205 7.43 15.89 -15.55
C ILE A 205 7.20 16.93 -14.44
N ALA A 206 5.99 17.47 -14.30
CA ALA A 206 5.66 18.41 -13.24
C ALA A 206 5.81 17.80 -11.83
N LEU A 207 5.42 16.53 -11.66
CA LEU A 207 5.66 15.77 -10.43
C LEU A 207 7.17 15.66 -10.15
N ARG A 208 7.96 15.32 -11.17
CA ARG A 208 9.42 15.21 -11.07
C ARG A 208 10.05 16.53 -10.64
N ASP A 209 9.66 17.64 -11.25
CA ASP A 209 10.23 18.96 -10.93
C ASP A 209 9.83 19.45 -9.52
N SER A 210 8.60 19.14 -9.10
CA SER A 210 8.15 19.42 -7.74
C SER A 210 8.95 18.61 -6.70
N LEU A 211 9.21 17.33 -6.99
CA LEU A 211 10.05 16.48 -6.15
C LEU A 211 11.51 16.96 -6.14
N ALA A 212 12.07 17.34 -7.29
CA ALA A 212 13.43 17.86 -7.39
C ALA A 212 13.61 19.12 -6.52
N THR A 213 12.64 20.03 -6.54
CA THR A 213 12.63 21.22 -5.68
C THR A 213 12.61 20.86 -4.20
N GLN A 214 11.83 19.84 -3.81
CA GLN A 214 11.75 19.37 -2.44
C GLN A 214 13.03 18.63 -1.97
N MET A 215 13.78 18.05 -2.91
CA MET A 215 14.97 17.23 -2.65
C MET A 215 16.31 17.98 -2.78
N VAL A 216 16.33 19.31 -2.97
CA VAL A 216 17.57 20.10 -3.16
C VAL A 216 18.63 19.90 -2.06
N GLY A 217 18.22 19.59 -0.84
CA GLY A 217 19.14 19.34 0.29
C GLY A 217 19.44 17.86 0.59
N LEU A 218 18.95 16.94 -0.24
CA LEU A 218 19.11 15.51 -0.01
C LEU A 218 20.59 15.12 -0.19
N ASP A 219 21.19 14.60 0.88
CA ASP A 219 22.49 13.94 0.80
C ASP A 219 22.35 12.57 0.14
N LEU A 220 22.85 12.44 -1.08
CA LEU A 220 22.80 11.20 -1.86
C LEU A 220 23.62 10.07 -1.22
N GLY A 221 24.58 10.38 -0.35
CA GLY A 221 25.31 9.36 0.42
C GLY A 221 24.45 8.67 1.48
N THR A 222 23.35 9.30 1.90
CA THR A 222 22.44 8.76 2.95
C THR A 222 21.28 7.95 2.40
N VAL A 223 21.17 7.80 1.08
CA VAL A 223 20.08 7.09 0.43
C VAL A 223 20.60 6.13 -0.63
N THR A 224 19.94 4.99 -0.78
CA THR A 224 20.30 4.03 -1.82
C THR A 224 19.96 4.54 -3.21
N GLU A 225 18.87 5.30 -3.35
CA GLU A 225 18.36 5.78 -4.64
C GLU A 225 17.67 7.12 -4.44
N SER A 226 17.86 8.04 -5.39
CA SER A 226 17.10 9.28 -5.48
C SER A 226 15.76 9.03 -6.18
N CYS A 227 14.65 9.51 -5.60
CA CYS A 227 13.33 9.40 -6.17
C CYS A 227 13.18 10.23 -7.46
N VAL A 228 13.97 11.29 -7.59
CA VAL A 228 14.04 12.13 -8.80
C VAL A 228 14.69 11.33 -9.92
N ASP A 229 15.84 10.72 -9.67
CA ASP A 229 16.56 9.91 -10.65
C ASP A 229 15.75 8.68 -11.05
N ALA A 230 15.03 8.08 -10.10
CA ALA A 230 14.11 6.99 -10.36
C ALA A 230 12.97 7.41 -11.29
N LEU A 231 12.41 8.60 -11.08
CA LEU A 231 11.35 9.13 -11.92
C LEU A 231 11.87 9.55 -13.31
N ASP A 232 13.08 10.09 -13.40
CA ASP A 232 13.76 10.39 -14.67
C ASP A 232 13.95 9.12 -15.50
N ARG A 233 14.38 8.02 -14.89
CA ARG A 233 14.45 6.72 -15.56
C ARG A 233 13.09 6.25 -16.08
N VAL A 234 12.03 6.39 -15.27
CA VAL A 234 10.67 6.01 -15.70
C VAL A 234 10.19 6.85 -16.88
N ILE A 235 10.46 8.16 -16.86
CA ILE A 235 10.10 9.07 -17.95
C ILE A 235 10.88 8.71 -19.22
N ALA A 236 12.18 8.46 -19.12
CA ALA A 236 13.02 8.09 -20.25
C ALA A 236 12.63 6.72 -20.84
N ALA A 237 12.39 5.72 -19.99
CA ALA A 237 11.98 4.38 -20.42
C ALA A 237 10.62 4.41 -21.16
N ALA A 238 9.72 5.34 -20.79
CA ALA A 238 8.44 5.50 -21.48
C ALA A 238 8.60 5.91 -22.95
N GLU A 239 9.68 6.62 -23.32
CA GLU A 239 9.96 7.00 -24.71
C GLU A 239 10.27 5.79 -25.60
N GLY A 240 11.02 4.83 -25.06
CA GLY A 240 11.35 3.58 -25.75
C GLY A 240 10.24 2.53 -25.72
N ASN A 241 9.29 2.64 -24.79
CA ASN A 241 8.29 1.61 -24.52
C ASN A 241 6.86 2.04 -24.90
N ASN A 242 6.66 2.54 -26.14
CA ASN A 242 5.36 2.95 -26.66
C ASN A 242 4.57 3.91 -25.74
N GLY A 243 5.27 4.79 -25.01
CA GLY A 243 4.65 5.72 -24.07
C GLY A 243 4.25 5.12 -22.73
N ILE A 244 4.60 3.87 -22.42
CA ILE A 244 4.24 3.23 -21.16
C ILE A 244 5.29 3.56 -20.09
N ALA A 245 4.93 4.43 -19.15
CA ALA A 245 5.70 4.69 -17.94
C ALA A 245 5.40 3.60 -16.90
N ASN A 246 6.39 2.76 -16.61
CA ASN A 246 6.28 1.69 -15.63
C ASN A 246 7.52 1.67 -14.73
N TYR A 247 7.32 1.85 -13.42
CA TYR A 247 8.40 1.84 -12.43
C TYR A 247 9.15 0.50 -12.31
N TRP A 248 8.48 -0.59 -12.68
CA TRP A 248 9.03 -1.94 -12.55
C TRP A 248 9.89 -2.35 -13.75
N LEU A 249 9.68 -1.73 -14.91
CA LEU A 249 10.48 -1.98 -16.11
C LEU A 249 11.82 -1.26 -15.99
N ARG A 250 12.87 -1.92 -16.48
CA ARG A 250 14.22 -1.35 -16.59
C ARG A 250 14.51 -0.97 -18.03
#